data_AF-A0A2D5ZS66-F1
#
_entry.id   AF-A0A2D5ZS66-F1
#
_cell.length_a   1.000
_cell.length_b   1.000
_cell.length_c   1.000
_cell.angle_alpha   90.00
_cell.angle_beta   90.00
_cell.angle_gamma   90.00
#
_symmetry.space_group_name_H-M   'P 1'
#
loop_
_entity.id
_entity.type
_entity.pdbx_description
1 polymer ?
#
loop_
_entity_poly.entity_id
_entity_poly.type
_entity_poly.pdbx_seq_one_letter_code
_entity_poly.pdbx_strand_id
1 'polypeptide(L)'
;AGVDPRGFHPPLSPPAVAAALLVPLLLTLLSAAAAAPIALAAWRLHGEPSAAARTGMLWLLLPGPALMLPELDQAIAFPVAVALAALIVGAGTENRAGGWIAGISAGVAAAFALHLSYGAAAFLAVASFAAFAAAFDRTDPGQSLRGMRRAAAGALAVAALLFLLPALWGTSPIGAARTALSIHRAGFTAPRGYALWLLFNPVDFLLFLGPPVALAALFRAGTPPPTAAEGRFRRAFAIAAIALLASGVVRGEVGRIAIPLMPAALLALLPRPRVWGAMLVGGLLILLDGVLRLSWQLP
;
A
#
# COMPACT_ATOMS: atom_id res chain seq x y z
N ALA A 1 27.74 25.64 -1.17
CA ALA A 1 27.20 26.89 -0.60
C ALA A 1 26.40 26.50 0.63
N GLY A 2 26.89 26.85 1.83
CA GLY A 2 26.22 26.54 3.09
C GLY A 2 25.00 27.44 3.24
N VAL A 3 23.81 26.90 3.00
CA VAL A 3 22.57 27.52 3.46
C VAL A 3 22.56 27.33 4.98
N ASP A 4 22.68 28.41 5.74
CA ASP A 4 22.43 28.37 7.18
C ASP A 4 21.00 27.85 7.38
N PRO A 5 20.79 26.65 7.95
CA PRO A 5 19.45 26.10 8.14
C PRO A 5 18.59 26.97 9.07
N ARG A 6 19.20 27.92 9.80
CA ARG A 6 18.48 28.91 10.63
C ARG A 6 18.02 30.15 9.85
N GLY A 7 18.49 30.33 8.61
CA GLY A 7 18.17 31.50 7.77
C GLY A 7 17.09 31.24 6.72
N PHE A 8 16.61 30.01 6.56
CA PHE A 8 15.49 29.72 5.66
C PHE A 8 14.17 30.08 6.35
N HIS A 9 13.70 31.30 6.10
CA HIS A 9 12.33 31.68 6.40
C HIS A 9 11.46 31.28 5.21
N PRO A 10 10.54 30.31 5.35
CA PRO A 10 9.62 29.99 4.27
C PRO A 10 8.85 31.25 3.89
N PRO A 11 8.64 31.52 2.59
CA PRO A 11 7.90 32.69 2.16
C PRO A 11 6.50 32.65 2.80
N LEU A 12 6.15 33.65 3.60
CA LEU A 12 4.82 33.77 4.23
C LEU A 12 3.79 34.38 3.27
N SER A 13 3.97 34.19 1.96
CA SER A 13 3.00 34.65 0.97
C SER A 13 1.70 33.87 1.11
N PRO A 14 0.53 34.46 0.84
CA PRO A 14 -0.74 33.75 0.93
C PRO A 14 -0.78 32.42 0.15
N PRO A 15 -0.19 32.30 -1.07
CA PRO A 15 -0.12 31.01 -1.77
C PRO A 15 0.72 29.95 -1.06
N ALA A 16 1.83 30.35 -0.43
CA ALA A 16 2.69 29.43 0.31
C ALA A 16 2.01 28.92 1.59
N VAL A 17 1.32 29.81 2.32
CA VAL A 17 0.51 29.42 3.47
C VAL A 17 -0.63 28.48 3.05
N ALA A 18 -1.32 28.80 1.95
CA ALA A 18 -2.37 27.94 1.40
C ALA A 18 -1.83 26.56 1.03
N ALA A 19 -0.68 26.47 0.35
CA ALA A 19 -0.05 25.20 0.01
C ALA A 19 0.36 24.40 1.26
N ALA A 20 0.92 25.07 2.27
CA ALA A 20 1.33 24.45 3.54
C ALA A 20 0.16 23.84 4.33
N LEU A 21 -1.07 24.34 4.15
CA LEU A 21 -2.27 23.80 4.77
C LEU A 21 -2.99 22.77 3.88
N LEU A 22 -3.13 23.08 2.59
CA LEU A 22 -3.90 22.26 1.66
C LEU A 22 -3.18 20.95 1.30
N VAL A 23 -1.85 20.97 1.12
CA VAL A 23 -1.11 19.76 0.73
C VAL A 23 -1.22 18.68 1.81
N PRO A 24 -0.88 18.92 3.09
CA PRO A 24 -1.02 17.88 4.13
C PRO A 24 -2.46 17.41 4.31
N LEU A 25 -3.44 18.32 4.17
CA LEU A 25 -4.85 17.96 4.22
C LEU A 25 -5.22 16.99 3.09
N LEU A 26 -4.82 17.29 1.86
CA LEU A 26 -5.08 16.43 0.70
C LEU A 26 -4.39 15.07 0.83
N LEU A 27 -3.14 15.03 1.30
CA LEU A 27 -2.42 13.78 1.56
C LEU A 27 -3.12 12.94 2.63
N THR A 28 -3.59 13.57 3.70
CA THR A 28 -4.36 12.91 4.77
C THR A 28 -5.70 12.38 4.24
N LEU A 29 -6.42 13.17 3.43
CA LEU A 29 -7.68 12.75 2.83
C LEU A 29 -7.49 11.57 1.87
N LEU A 30 -6.44 11.59 1.05
CA LEU A 30 -6.08 10.46 0.19
C LEU A 30 -5.75 9.22 1.03
N SER A 31 -4.93 9.36 2.07
CA SER A 31 -4.64 8.27 3.01
C SER A 31 -5.92 7.67 3.58
N ALA A 32 -6.81 8.50 4.14
CA ALA A 32 -8.08 8.04 4.70
C ALA A 32 -8.99 7.39 3.65
N ALA A 33 -9.00 7.91 2.42
CA ALA A 33 -9.79 7.36 1.31
C ALA A 33 -9.36 5.93 0.95
N ALA A 34 -8.16 5.48 1.30
CA ALA A 34 -7.73 4.09 1.11
C ALA A 34 -8.58 3.07 1.91
N ALA A 35 -9.27 3.50 2.97
CA ALA A 35 -10.19 2.65 3.74
C ALA A 35 -11.27 1.99 2.86
N ALA A 36 -11.82 2.75 1.89
CA ALA A 36 -12.89 2.26 1.02
C ALA A 36 -12.45 1.13 0.07
N PRO A 37 -11.37 1.26 -0.74
CA PRO A 37 -10.88 0.15 -1.56
C PRO A 37 -10.35 -1.01 -0.71
N ILE A 38 -9.81 -0.78 0.50
CA ILE A 38 -9.46 -1.86 1.44
C ILE A 38 -10.71 -2.66 1.82
N ALA A 39 -11.80 -1.98 2.22
CA ALA A 39 -13.05 -2.64 2.54
C ALA A 39 -13.62 -3.40 1.32
N LEU A 40 -13.57 -2.80 0.12
CA LEU A 40 -14.00 -3.48 -1.11
C LEU A 40 -13.18 -4.76 -1.37
N ALA A 41 -11.86 -4.69 -1.26
CA ALA A 41 -10.98 -5.84 -1.42
C ALA A 41 -11.28 -6.93 -0.37
N ALA A 42 -11.45 -6.56 0.90
CA ALA A 42 -11.83 -7.47 1.97
C ALA A 42 -13.17 -8.15 1.68
N TRP A 43 -14.19 -7.38 1.26
CA TRP A 43 -15.50 -7.93 0.93
C TRP A 43 -15.40 -8.93 -0.22
N ARG A 44 -14.55 -8.69 -1.22
CA ARG A 44 -14.36 -9.63 -2.33
C ARG A 44 -13.59 -10.89 -1.95
N LEU A 45 -12.64 -10.80 -1.02
CA LEU A 45 -11.89 -11.96 -0.53
C LEU A 45 -12.73 -12.85 0.40
N HIS A 46 -13.67 -12.24 1.12
CA HIS A 46 -14.32 -12.86 2.28
C HIS A 46 -15.84 -12.98 2.15
N GLY A 47 -16.53 -12.19 1.34
CA GLY A 47 -17.97 -12.23 1.19
C GLY A 47 -18.79 -11.65 2.36
N GLU A 48 -18.15 -11.12 3.42
CA GLU A 48 -18.85 -10.57 4.59
C GLU A 48 -18.70 -9.03 4.65
N PRO A 49 -19.76 -8.25 4.33
CA PRO A 49 -19.69 -6.78 4.29
C PRO A 49 -19.31 -6.15 5.64
N SER A 50 -19.79 -6.72 6.74
CA SER A 50 -19.55 -6.16 8.08
C SER A 50 -18.07 -6.29 8.49
N ALA A 51 -17.44 -7.43 8.20
CA ALA A 51 -16.01 -7.65 8.45
C ALA A 51 -15.13 -6.80 7.53
N ALA A 52 -15.57 -6.61 6.29
CA ALA A 52 -14.91 -5.75 5.32
C ALA A 52 -14.89 -4.29 5.77
N ALA A 53 -16.03 -3.76 6.21
CA ALA A 53 -16.13 -2.41 6.76
C ALA A 53 -15.21 -2.22 7.97
N ARG A 54 -15.20 -3.18 8.91
CA ARG A 54 -14.28 -3.15 10.07
C ARG A 54 -12.80 -3.14 9.65
N THR A 55 -12.44 -3.89 8.62
CA THR A 55 -11.06 -3.90 8.08
C THR A 55 -10.70 -2.54 7.48
N GLY A 56 -11.60 -1.93 6.71
CA GLY A 56 -11.43 -0.57 6.21
C GLY A 56 -11.34 0.47 7.33
N MET A 57 -12.09 0.32 8.42
CA MET A 57 -11.99 1.24 9.57
C MET A 57 -10.66 1.08 10.33
N LEU A 58 -10.15 -0.15 10.47
CA LEU A 58 -8.86 -0.38 11.14
C LEU A 58 -7.69 0.29 10.41
N TRP A 59 -7.77 0.47 9.09
CA TRP A 59 -6.79 1.24 8.31
C TRP A 59 -6.56 2.65 8.90
N LEU A 60 -7.64 3.32 9.32
CA LEU A 60 -7.60 4.68 9.86
C LEU A 60 -6.93 4.76 11.23
N LEU A 61 -6.72 3.61 11.88
CA LEU A 61 -6.12 3.49 13.21
C LEU A 61 -4.72 2.87 13.15
N LEU A 62 -4.17 2.59 11.97
CA LEU A 62 -2.82 2.04 11.89
C LEU A 62 -1.79 3.15 12.17
N PRO A 63 -0.75 2.87 12.97
CA PRO A 63 0.24 3.89 13.35
C PRO A 63 0.91 4.56 12.15
N GLY A 64 1.22 3.81 11.09
CA GLY A 64 1.84 4.35 9.87
C GLY A 64 1.03 5.50 9.27
N PRO A 65 -0.22 5.26 8.83
CA PRO A 65 -1.14 6.30 8.37
C PRO A 65 -1.51 7.38 9.41
N ALA A 66 -1.63 7.03 10.69
CA ALA A 66 -2.21 7.91 11.72
C ALA A 66 -1.19 8.83 12.41
N LEU A 67 0.04 8.37 12.62
CA LEU A 67 1.05 9.08 13.40
C LEU A 67 2.06 9.87 12.57
N MET A 68 2.33 9.41 11.34
CA MET A 68 3.32 10.04 10.49
C MET A 68 2.83 11.40 9.98
N LEU A 69 3.75 12.36 9.87
CA LEU A 69 3.46 13.61 9.19
C LEU A 69 2.96 13.31 7.77
N PRO A 70 1.91 14.00 7.28
CA PRO A 70 1.38 13.72 5.94
C PRO A 70 2.45 13.98 4.87
N GLU A 71 2.84 12.91 4.21
CA GLU A 71 3.81 12.83 3.13
C GLU A 71 3.21 12.07 1.94
N LEU A 72 3.97 11.99 0.85
CA LEU A 72 3.52 11.29 -0.36
C LEU A 72 3.30 9.79 -0.12
N ASP A 73 4.02 9.18 0.83
CA ASP A 73 3.90 7.75 1.14
C ASP A 73 2.50 7.36 1.62
N GLN A 74 1.84 8.17 2.45
CA GLN A 74 0.45 7.91 2.83
C GLN A 74 -0.51 8.07 1.64
N ALA A 75 -0.28 9.06 0.79
CA ALA A 75 -1.12 9.30 -0.38
C ALA A 75 -1.01 8.16 -1.42
N ILE A 76 0.15 7.50 -1.53
CA ILE A 76 0.35 6.34 -2.43
C ILE A 76 -0.47 5.11 -1.98
N ALA A 77 -0.79 4.98 -0.69
CA ALA A 77 -1.60 3.86 -0.21
C ALA A 77 -2.99 3.79 -0.88
N PHE A 78 -3.59 4.94 -1.18
CA PHE A 78 -4.88 5.01 -1.88
C PHE A 78 -4.86 4.38 -3.27
N PRO A 79 -4.06 4.86 -4.25
CA PRO A 79 -4.04 4.24 -5.56
C PRO A 79 -3.56 2.79 -5.55
N VAL A 80 -2.64 2.41 -4.65
CA VAL A 80 -2.24 1.00 -4.51
C VAL A 80 -3.41 0.15 -4.02
N ALA A 81 -4.20 0.61 -3.04
CA ALA A 81 -5.39 -0.08 -2.57
C ALA A 81 -6.48 -0.15 -3.65
N VAL A 82 -6.68 0.93 -4.43
CA VAL A 82 -7.61 0.92 -5.57
C VAL A 82 -7.19 -0.11 -6.61
N ALA A 83 -5.91 -0.14 -7.00
CA ALA A 83 -5.39 -1.11 -7.95
C ALA A 83 -5.57 -2.55 -7.43
N LEU A 84 -5.26 -2.80 -6.16
CA LEU A 84 -5.48 -4.08 -5.50
C LEU A 84 -6.95 -4.52 -5.56
N ALA A 85 -7.87 -3.67 -5.12
CA ALA A 85 -9.30 -3.97 -5.09
C ALA A 85 -9.84 -4.21 -6.51
N ALA A 86 -9.47 -3.36 -7.46
CA ALA A 86 -9.88 -3.48 -8.85
C ALA A 86 -9.36 -4.77 -9.49
N LEU A 87 -8.10 -5.16 -9.24
CA LEU A 87 -7.57 -6.43 -9.75
C LEU A 87 -8.27 -7.65 -9.15
N ILE A 88 -8.60 -7.64 -7.84
CA ILE A 88 -9.39 -8.71 -7.21
C ILE A 88 -10.77 -8.82 -7.87
N VAL A 89 -11.45 -7.68 -8.08
CA VAL A 89 -12.77 -7.63 -8.74
C VAL A 89 -12.70 -8.10 -10.19
N GLY A 90 -11.73 -7.59 -10.96
CA GLY A 90 -11.59 -7.83 -12.39
C GLY A 90 -11.11 -9.25 -12.73
N ALA A 91 -10.31 -9.85 -11.86
CA ALA A 91 -9.88 -11.23 -12.05
C ALA A 91 -10.98 -12.24 -11.68
N GLY A 92 -11.91 -11.88 -10.79
CA GLY A 92 -13.02 -12.73 -10.36
C GLY A 92 -14.34 -12.54 -11.13
N THR A 93 -14.39 -11.67 -12.15
CA THR A 93 -15.62 -11.44 -12.91
C THR A 93 -15.67 -12.25 -14.20
N GLU A 94 -16.83 -12.86 -14.48
CA GLU A 94 -17.09 -13.58 -15.73
C GLU A 94 -17.37 -12.61 -16.89
N ASN A 95 -17.92 -11.44 -16.57
CA ASN A 95 -18.27 -10.41 -17.53
C ASN A 95 -17.00 -9.80 -18.15
N ARG A 96 -16.85 -9.93 -19.48
CA ARG A 96 -15.74 -9.35 -20.24
C ARG A 96 -15.59 -7.85 -20.03
N ALA A 97 -16.70 -7.10 -20.05
CA ALA A 97 -16.66 -5.65 -19.83
C ALA A 97 -16.21 -5.34 -18.41
N GLY A 98 -16.72 -6.08 -17.41
CA GLY A 98 -16.32 -5.93 -16.01
C GLY A 98 -14.82 -6.12 -15.81
N GLY A 99 -14.22 -7.14 -16.45
CA GLY A 99 -12.78 -7.39 -16.36
C GLY A 99 -11.93 -6.26 -16.96
N TRP A 100 -12.36 -5.68 -18.08
CA TRP A 100 -11.68 -4.53 -18.69
C TRP A 100 -11.83 -3.25 -17.88
N ILE A 101 -13.03 -2.93 -17.40
CA ILE A 101 -13.28 -1.75 -16.56
C ILE A 101 -12.39 -1.82 -15.31
N ALA A 102 -12.39 -2.96 -14.63
CA ALA A 102 -11.55 -3.17 -13.46
C ALA A 102 -10.04 -3.07 -13.79
N GLY A 103 -9.60 -3.65 -14.91
CA GLY A 103 -8.21 -3.50 -15.38
C GLY A 103 -7.84 -2.05 -15.66
N ILE A 104 -8.69 -1.30 -16.37
CA ILE A 104 -8.48 0.13 -16.67
C ILE A 104 -8.40 0.93 -15.36
N SER A 105 -9.33 0.73 -14.42
CA SER A 105 -9.30 1.39 -13.11
C SER A 105 -8.00 1.09 -12.34
N ALA A 106 -7.54 -0.16 -12.36
CA ALA A 106 -6.26 -0.53 -11.77
C ALA A 106 -5.08 0.15 -12.46
N GLY A 107 -5.11 0.30 -13.80
CA GLY A 107 -4.09 0.97 -14.58
C GLY A 107 -4.01 2.47 -14.32
N VAL A 108 -5.16 3.16 -14.22
CA VAL A 108 -5.23 4.58 -13.83
C VAL A 108 -4.64 4.78 -12.44
N ALA A 109 -5.05 3.95 -11.47
CA ALA A 109 -4.54 4.02 -10.11
C ALA A 109 -3.03 3.72 -10.05
N ALA A 110 -2.56 2.70 -10.76
CA ALA A 110 -1.14 2.37 -10.85
C ALA A 110 -0.32 3.52 -11.47
N ALA A 111 -0.79 4.14 -12.55
CA ALA A 111 -0.14 5.32 -13.12
C ALA A 111 -0.09 6.48 -12.12
N PHE A 112 -1.18 6.75 -11.41
CA PHE A 112 -1.20 7.79 -10.38
C PHE A 112 -0.17 7.52 -9.28
N ALA A 113 -0.10 6.29 -8.77
CA ALA A 113 0.91 5.88 -7.79
C ALA A 113 2.34 6.08 -8.30
N LEU A 114 2.62 5.71 -9.56
CA LEU A 114 3.93 5.86 -10.19
C LEU A 114 4.37 7.31 -10.38
N HIS A 115 3.42 8.24 -10.57
CA HIS A 115 3.72 9.68 -10.62
C HIS A 115 4.00 10.28 -9.24
N LEU A 116 3.42 9.71 -8.17
CA LEU A 116 3.73 10.10 -6.80
C LEU A 116 5.10 9.56 -6.36
N SER A 117 5.44 8.32 -6.77
CA SER A 117 6.74 7.71 -6.48
C SER A 117 7.05 6.55 -7.43
N TYR A 118 8.25 6.53 -8.00
CA TYR A 118 8.75 5.39 -8.78
C TYR A 118 8.87 4.12 -7.93
N GLY A 119 9.06 4.25 -6.61
CA GLY A 119 9.08 3.11 -5.67
C GLY A 119 7.74 2.38 -5.60
N ALA A 120 6.63 3.03 -5.97
CA ALA A 120 5.31 2.42 -5.98
C ALA A 120 5.22 1.19 -6.90
N ALA A 121 6.08 1.07 -7.90
CA ALA A 121 6.17 -0.10 -8.77
C ALA A 121 6.34 -1.40 -7.97
N ALA A 122 7.17 -1.38 -6.90
CA ALA A 122 7.40 -2.55 -6.07
C ALA A 122 6.15 -2.95 -5.27
N PHE A 123 5.44 -1.97 -4.70
CA PHE A 123 4.21 -2.23 -3.94
C PHE A 123 3.07 -2.70 -4.84
N LEU A 124 2.92 -2.10 -6.02
CA LEU A 124 1.98 -2.55 -7.04
C LEU A 124 2.27 -3.99 -7.48
N ALA A 125 3.54 -4.38 -7.64
CA ALA A 125 3.91 -5.75 -7.97
C ALA A 125 3.49 -6.74 -6.87
N VAL A 126 3.78 -6.44 -5.60
CA VAL A 126 3.36 -7.29 -4.47
C VAL A 126 1.84 -7.39 -4.38
N ALA A 127 1.13 -6.25 -4.45
CA ALA A 127 -0.32 -6.20 -4.39
C ALA A 127 -0.99 -6.96 -5.55
N SER A 128 -0.48 -6.78 -6.78
CA SER A 128 -1.00 -7.46 -7.96
C SER A 128 -0.79 -8.97 -7.89
N PHE A 129 0.38 -9.42 -7.42
CA PHE A 129 0.67 -10.84 -7.24
C PHE A 129 -0.29 -11.49 -6.23
N ALA A 130 -0.54 -10.83 -5.09
CA ALA A 130 -1.50 -11.30 -4.10
C ALA A 130 -2.94 -11.32 -4.65
N ALA A 131 -3.35 -10.25 -5.37
CA ALA A 131 -4.67 -10.15 -6.00
C ALA A 131 -4.94 -11.30 -6.97
N PHE A 132 -3.99 -11.56 -7.88
CA PHE A 132 -4.11 -12.62 -8.88
C PHE A 132 -4.08 -14.02 -8.25
N ALA A 133 -3.30 -14.23 -7.20
CA ALA A 133 -3.31 -15.49 -6.47
C ALA A 133 -4.68 -15.76 -5.80
N ALA A 134 -5.33 -14.73 -5.27
CA ALA A 134 -6.66 -14.87 -4.70
C ALA A 134 -7.69 -15.31 -5.75
N ALA A 135 -7.67 -14.65 -6.90
CA ALA A 135 -8.62 -14.84 -7.99
C ALA A 135 -8.43 -16.14 -8.79
N PHE A 136 -7.29 -16.83 -8.64
CA PHE A 136 -7.04 -18.09 -9.34
C PHE A 136 -7.91 -19.22 -8.78
N ASP A 137 -8.97 -19.59 -9.48
CA ASP A 137 -9.76 -20.78 -9.15
C ASP A 137 -9.13 -22.05 -9.73
N ARG A 138 -9.09 -23.11 -8.91
CA ARG A 138 -8.54 -24.41 -9.32
C ARG A 138 -9.58 -25.27 -10.03
N THR A 139 -10.86 -25.00 -9.82
CA THR A 139 -11.96 -25.76 -10.44
C THR A 139 -12.18 -25.36 -11.89
N ASP A 140 -12.12 -24.05 -12.19
CA ASP A 140 -12.14 -23.50 -13.55
C ASP A 140 -10.93 -22.58 -13.82
N PRO A 141 -9.73 -23.17 -14.03
CA PRO A 141 -8.52 -22.40 -14.28
C PRO A 141 -8.62 -21.58 -15.59
N GLY A 142 -9.40 -22.05 -16.57
CA GLY A 142 -9.56 -21.38 -17.86
C GLY A 142 -10.32 -20.06 -17.74
N GLN A 143 -11.38 -20.03 -16.95
CA GLN A 143 -12.12 -18.80 -16.66
C GLN A 143 -11.28 -17.82 -15.83
N SER A 144 -10.64 -18.26 -14.75
CA SER A 144 -9.79 -17.39 -13.92
C SER A 144 -8.64 -16.78 -14.73
N LEU A 145 -7.95 -17.57 -15.55
CA LEU A 145 -6.87 -17.06 -16.41
C LEU A 145 -7.36 -16.01 -17.41
N ARG A 146 -8.57 -16.16 -17.96
CA ARG A 146 -9.16 -15.16 -18.87
C ARG A 146 -9.49 -13.85 -18.14
N GLY A 147 -10.07 -13.92 -16.94
CA GLY A 147 -10.34 -12.76 -16.10
C GLY A 147 -9.05 -12.02 -15.74
N MET A 148 -8.06 -12.75 -15.21
CA MET A 148 -6.74 -12.24 -14.87
C MET A 148 -6.04 -11.57 -16.06
N ARG A 149 -6.04 -12.21 -17.24
CA ARG A 149 -5.41 -11.65 -18.45
C ARG A 149 -6.05 -10.34 -18.87
N ARG A 150 -7.38 -10.22 -18.83
CA ARG A 150 -8.09 -8.98 -19.17
C ARG A 150 -7.75 -7.87 -18.18
N ALA A 151 -7.84 -8.15 -16.88
CA ALA A 151 -7.52 -7.20 -15.84
C ALA A 151 -6.05 -6.74 -15.92
N ALA A 152 -5.11 -7.67 -16.08
CA ALA A 152 -3.68 -7.38 -16.23
C ALA A 152 -3.37 -6.59 -17.51
N ALA A 153 -3.96 -6.96 -18.65
CA ALA A 153 -3.76 -6.26 -19.91
C ALA A 153 -4.30 -4.83 -19.85
N GLY A 154 -5.51 -4.64 -19.30
CA GLY A 154 -6.08 -3.31 -19.10
C GLY A 154 -5.25 -2.45 -18.16
N ALA A 155 -4.80 -3.03 -17.04
CA ALA A 155 -3.98 -2.34 -16.06
C ALA A 155 -2.64 -1.92 -16.66
N LEU A 156 -1.92 -2.85 -17.32
CA LEU A 156 -0.62 -2.57 -17.90
C LEU A 156 -0.71 -1.56 -19.05
N ALA A 157 -1.67 -1.71 -19.95
CA ALA A 157 -1.82 -0.80 -21.10
C ALA A 157 -2.11 0.63 -20.64
N VAL A 158 -3.05 0.81 -19.71
CA VAL A 158 -3.40 2.15 -19.20
C VAL A 158 -2.31 2.73 -18.32
N ALA A 159 -1.71 1.91 -17.44
CA ALA A 159 -0.59 2.36 -16.61
C ALA A 159 0.58 2.84 -17.45
N ALA A 160 0.97 2.07 -18.47
CA ALA A 160 2.06 2.43 -19.38
C ALA A 160 1.71 3.68 -20.20
N LEU A 161 0.51 3.75 -20.77
CA LEU A 161 0.06 4.91 -21.54
C LEU A 161 0.13 6.19 -20.70
N LEU A 162 -0.46 6.19 -19.50
CA LEU A 162 -0.50 7.37 -18.64
C LEU A 162 0.86 7.72 -18.04
N PHE A 163 1.69 6.74 -17.68
CA PHE A 163 3.05 6.96 -17.20
C PHE A 163 3.97 7.55 -18.28
N LEU A 164 3.78 7.14 -19.54
CA LEU A 164 4.56 7.64 -20.67
C LEU A 164 3.98 8.91 -21.29
N LEU A 165 2.75 9.31 -20.91
CA LEU A 165 2.07 10.49 -21.44
C LEU A 165 2.92 11.77 -21.40
N PRO A 166 3.68 12.06 -20.33
CA PRO A 166 4.56 13.24 -20.29
C PRO A 166 5.62 13.29 -21.41
N ALA A 167 5.94 12.15 -22.05
CA ALA A 167 6.89 12.11 -23.16
C ALA A 167 6.42 12.90 -24.39
N LEU A 168 5.10 13.12 -24.54
CA LEU A 168 4.55 13.98 -25.60
C LEU A 168 4.96 15.46 -25.45
N TRP A 169 5.38 15.89 -24.26
CA TRP A 169 5.93 17.23 -23.99
C TRP A 169 7.46 17.24 -23.91
N GLY A 170 8.13 16.23 -24.46
CA GLY A 170 9.60 16.16 -24.52
C GLY A 170 10.26 15.73 -23.20
N THR A 171 9.48 15.31 -22.19
CA THR A 171 10.07 14.71 -20.98
C THR A 171 10.52 13.28 -21.25
N SER A 172 11.45 12.75 -20.44
CA SER A 172 11.85 11.34 -20.50
C SER A 172 11.46 10.63 -19.21
N PRO A 173 10.22 10.11 -19.07
CA PRO A 173 9.75 9.47 -17.83
C PRO A 173 10.65 8.31 -17.38
N ILE A 174 11.11 7.49 -18.33
CA ILE A 174 12.03 6.38 -18.06
C ILE A 174 13.41 6.90 -17.63
N GLY A 175 13.91 7.95 -18.28
CA GLY A 175 15.17 8.59 -17.91
C GLY A 175 15.09 9.17 -16.49
N ALA A 176 14.03 9.91 -16.19
CA ALA A 176 13.75 10.47 -14.87
C ALA A 176 13.65 9.38 -13.80
N ALA A 177 12.94 8.28 -14.07
CA ALA A 177 12.86 7.14 -13.16
C ALA A 177 14.23 6.51 -12.89
N ARG A 178 15.05 6.28 -13.94
CA ARG A 178 16.42 5.74 -13.78
C ARG A 178 17.30 6.65 -12.94
N THR A 179 17.25 7.96 -13.19
CA THR A 179 18.01 8.95 -12.42
C THR A 179 17.54 9.03 -10.98
N ALA A 180 16.23 9.08 -10.74
CA ALA A 180 15.69 9.12 -9.38
C ALA A 180 16.06 7.84 -8.59
N LEU A 181 15.95 6.66 -9.21
CA LEU A 181 16.32 5.39 -8.58
C LEU A 181 17.84 5.28 -8.35
N SER A 182 18.68 5.81 -9.23
CA SER A 182 20.14 5.81 -9.02
C SER A 182 20.55 6.72 -7.87
N ILE A 183 19.97 7.92 -7.79
CA ILE A 183 20.16 8.86 -6.67
C ILE A 183 19.68 8.22 -5.38
N HIS A 184 18.48 7.63 -5.38
CA HIS A 184 17.93 6.98 -4.21
C HIS A 184 18.84 5.82 -3.74
N ARG A 185 19.34 5.03 -4.68
CA ARG A 185 20.28 3.94 -4.37
C ARG A 185 21.56 4.46 -3.73
N ALA A 186 22.17 5.48 -4.32
CA ALA A 186 23.43 6.04 -3.83
C ALA A 186 23.27 6.68 -2.45
N GLY A 187 22.19 7.44 -2.23
CA GLY A 187 21.96 8.19 -1.00
C GLY A 187 21.38 7.38 0.16
N PHE A 188 20.47 6.44 -0.12
CA PHE A 188 19.66 5.82 0.93
C PHE A 188 19.85 4.31 1.10
N THR A 189 20.11 3.56 0.02
CA THR A 189 20.13 2.08 0.10
C THR A 189 21.53 1.47 0.10
N ALA A 190 22.48 2.00 -0.67
CA ALA A 190 23.84 1.48 -0.76
C ALA A 190 24.64 1.59 0.56
N PRO A 191 24.54 2.69 1.35
CA PRO A 191 25.34 2.83 2.57
C PRO A 191 24.88 1.94 3.74
N ARG A 192 23.66 1.39 3.69
CA ARG A 192 23.06 0.64 4.82
C ARG A 192 23.47 -0.83 4.77
N GLY A 193 23.90 -1.36 5.93
CA GLY A 193 24.26 -2.77 6.07
C GLY A 193 23.07 -3.70 5.81
N TYR A 194 23.25 -4.67 4.90
CA TYR A 194 22.17 -5.58 4.46
C TYR A 194 21.63 -6.47 5.59
N ALA A 195 22.49 -6.92 6.52
CA ALA A 195 22.05 -7.77 7.63
C ALA A 195 21.17 -7.02 8.65
N LEU A 196 21.58 -5.79 9.03
CA LEU A 196 20.78 -4.92 9.89
C LEU A 196 19.44 -4.62 9.25
N TRP A 197 19.46 -4.34 7.94
CA TRP A 197 18.28 -4.08 7.15
C TRP A 197 17.30 -5.26 7.17
N LEU A 198 17.76 -6.48 6.90
CA LEU A 198 16.92 -7.68 6.86
C LEU A 198 16.22 -7.94 8.21
N LEU A 199 16.87 -7.58 9.32
CA LEU A 199 16.33 -7.74 10.67
C LEU A 199 15.37 -6.60 11.06
N PHE A 200 15.77 -5.34 10.85
CA PHE A 200 15.02 -4.19 11.37
C PHE A 200 13.85 -3.77 10.47
N ASN A 201 13.88 -4.06 9.17
CA ASN A 201 12.78 -3.75 8.28
C ASN A 201 11.45 -4.41 8.70
N PRO A 202 11.39 -5.73 8.98
CA PRO A 202 10.18 -6.36 9.49
C PRO A 202 9.71 -5.76 10.80
N VAL A 203 10.64 -5.48 11.72
CA VAL A 203 10.32 -4.91 13.04
C VAL A 203 9.68 -3.54 12.86
N ASP A 204 10.28 -2.68 12.04
CA ASP A 204 9.78 -1.35 11.71
C ASP A 204 8.42 -1.43 11.00
N PHE A 205 8.29 -2.31 10.00
CA PHE A 205 7.02 -2.53 9.30
C PHE A 205 5.90 -2.98 10.26
N LEU A 206 6.17 -3.93 11.16
CA LEU A 206 5.18 -4.43 12.11
C LEU A 206 4.84 -3.40 13.19
N LEU A 207 5.80 -2.55 13.58
CA LEU A 207 5.55 -1.44 14.49
C LEU A 207 4.55 -0.45 13.88
N PHE A 208 4.74 -0.08 12.61
CA PHE A 208 3.86 0.89 11.94
C PHE A 208 2.58 0.30 11.36
N LEU A 209 2.55 -1.00 11.08
CA LEU A 209 1.31 -1.73 10.88
C LEU A 209 0.51 -1.88 12.18
N GLY A 210 1.18 -1.71 13.33
CA GLY A 210 0.60 -1.87 14.66
C GLY A 210 0.85 -3.27 15.23
N PRO A 211 1.63 -3.40 16.33
CA PRO A 211 1.78 -4.64 17.08
C PRO A 211 0.45 -5.35 17.41
N PRO A 212 -0.68 -4.67 17.70
CA PRO A 212 -1.96 -5.36 17.88
C PRO A 212 -2.42 -6.15 16.65
N VAL A 213 -2.20 -5.63 15.44
CA VAL A 213 -2.51 -6.34 14.18
C VAL A 213 -1.58 -7.53 14.00
N ALA A 214 -0.27 -7.35 14.25
CA ALA A 214 0.72 -8.42 14.15
C ALA A 214 0.45 -9.56 15.14
N LEU A 215 0.16 -9.25 16.40
CA LEU A 215 -0.18 -10.22 17.44
C LEU A 215 -1.48 -10.97 17.10
N ALA A 216 -2.52 -10.25 16.67
CA ALA A 216 -3.77 -10.86 16.24
C ALA A 216 -3.55 -11.84 15.07
N ALA A 217 -2.64 -11.53 14.15
CA ALA A 217 -2.27 -12.44 13.07
C ALA A 217 -1.52 -13.68 13.56
N LEU A 218 -0.62 -13.54 14.54
CA LEU A 218 0.11 -14.65 15.16
C LEU A 218 -0.85 -15.62 15.86
N PHE A 219 -1.81 -15.12 16.65
CA PHE A 219 -2.84 -15.96 17.29
C PHE A 219 -3.71 -16.72 16.28
N ARG A 220 -3.76 -16.25 15.03
CA ARG A 220 -4.51 -16.87 13.93
C ARG A 220 -3.64 -17.70 12.98
N ALA A 221 -2.32 -17.73 13.16
CA ALA A 221 -1.41 -18.37 12.22
C ALA A 221 -1.68 -19.88 12.07
N GLY A 222 -2.19 -20.54 13.11
CA GLY A 222 -2.61 -21.95 13.07
C GLY A 222 -4.05 -22.20 12.61
N THR A 223 -4.83 -21.16 12.38
CA THR A 223 -6.23 -21.30 11.93
C THR A 223 -6.29 -21.38 10.40
N PRO A 224 -6.94 -22.42 9.82
CA PRO A 224 -7.08 -22.51 8.38
C PRO A 224 -7.88 -21.30 7.85
N PRO A 225 -7.49 -20.73 6.71
CA PRO A 225 -8.24 -19.65 6.11
C PRO A 225 -9.64 -20.16 5.70
N PRO A 226 -10.71 -19.39 5.96
CA PRO A 226 -12.08 -19.82 5.70
C PRO A 226 -12.38 -19.93 4.20
N THR A 227 -11.62 -19.27 3.32
CA THR A 227 -11.73 -19.41 1.87
C THR A 227 -10.38 -19.76 1.26
N ALA A 228 -10.40 -20.55 0.18
CA ALA A 228 -9.19 -20.87 -0.59
C ALA A 228 -8.54 -19.60 -1.17
N ALA A 229 -9.35 -18.64 -1.61
CA ALA A 229 -8.90 -17.34 -2.12
C ALA A 229 -8.10 -16.56 -1.08
N GLU A 230 -8.61 -16.47 0.16
CA GLU A 230 -7.90 -15.86 1.28
C GLU A 230 -6.58 -16.58 1.56
N GLY A 231 -6.58 -17.92 1.61
CA GLY A 231 -5.36 -18.70 1.81
C GLY A 231 -4.30 -18.47 0.74
N ARG A 232 -4.71 -18.36 -0.54
CA ARG A 232 -3.80 -18.03 -1.64
C ARG A 232 -3.29 -16.59 -1.56
N PHE A 233 -4.17 -15.64 -1.25
CA PHE A 233 -3.81 -14.22 -1.05
C PHE A 233 -2.72 -14.08 0.01
N ARG A 234 -2.94 -14.65 1.20
CA ARG A 234 -2.03 -14.57 2.35
C ARG A 234 -0.64 -15.14 2.00
N ARG A 235 -0.59 -16.31 1.38
CA ARG A 235 0.67 -16.95 0.96
C ARG A 235 1.39 -16.13 -0.11
N ALA A 236 0.67 -15.68 -1.13
CA ALA A 236 1.25 -14.89 -2.21
C ALA A 236 1.79 -13.55 -1.70
N PHE A 237 1.03 -12.87 -0.84
CA PHE A 237 1.50 -11.67 -0.15
C PHE A 237 2.76 -11.93 0.67
N ALA A 238 2.77 -12.98 1.51
CA ALA A 238 3.94 -13.31 2.32
C ALA A 238 5.18 -13.60 1.46
N ILE A 239 5.04 -14.41 0.40
CA ILE A 239 6.13 -14.72 -0.53
C ILE A 239 6.65 -13.45 -1.20
N ALA A 240 5.78 -12.60 -1.72
CA ALA A 240 6.18 -11.39 -2.42
C ALA A 240 6.74 -10.32 -1.48
N ALA A 241 6.21 -10.20 -0.26
CA ALA A 241 6.76 -9.32 0.78
C ALA A 241 8.15 -9.79 1.23
N ILE A 242 8.36 -11.10 1.43
CA ILE A 242 9.69 -11.67 1.71
C ILE A 242 10.63 -11.47 0.53
N ALA A 243 10.17 -11.65 -0.71
CA ALA A 243 11.01 -11.40 -1.89
C ALA A 243 11.40 -9.93 -2.01
N LEU A 244 10.48 -9.01 -1.74
CA LEU A 244 10.76 -7.57 -1.69
C LEU A 244 11.76 -7.25 -0.57
N LEU A 245 11.57 -7.85 0.60
CA LEU A 245 12.49 -7.79 1.75
C LEU A 245 13.80 -8.56 1.52
N ALA A 246 13.93 -9.44 0.54
CA ALA A 246 15.21 -10.07 0.23
C ALA A 246 15.96 -9.26 -0.85
N SER A 247 15.21 -8.60 -1.74
CA SER A 247 15.76 -7.88 -2.90
C SER A 247 16.69 -6.71 -2.53
N GLY A 248 16.56 -6.16 -1.33
CA GLY A 248 17.29 -4.96 -0.92
C GLY A 248 16.81 -3.68 -1.59
N VAL A 249 15.64 -3.67 -2.25
CA VAL A 249 15.10 -2.49 -2.95
C VAL A 249 14.55 -1.45 -1.96
N VAL A 250 13.87 -1.89 -0.90
CA VAL A 250 13.24 -1.01 0.09
C VAL A 250 14.14 -0.93 1.34
N ARG A 251 15.09 0.01 1.40
CA ARG A 251 16.01 0.15 2.56
C ARG A 251 15.89 1.47 3.32
N GLY A 252 15.67 1.34 4.63
CA GLY A 252 15.53 2.46 5.57
C GLY A 252 14.08 2.95 5.69
N GLU A 253 13.73 3.48 6.86
CA GLU A 253 12.44 4.13 7.15
C GLU A 253 11.22 3.32 6.66
N VAL A 254 11.26 2.01 6.85
CA VAL A 254 10.26 1.10 6.29
C VAL A 254 8.89 1.34 6.91
N GLY A 255 8.86 1.81 8.15
CA GLY A 255 7.67 2.32 8.79
C GLY A 255 6.87 3.29 7.93
N ARG A 256 7.58 4.19 7.22
CA ARG A 256 7.00 5.18 6.31
C ARG A 256 6.92 4.65 4.88
N ILE A 257 8.04 4.13 4.35
CA ILE A 257 8.15 3.74 2.93
C ILE A 257 7.20 2.59 2.58
N ALA A 258 6.88 1.70 3.53
CA ALA A 258 6.00 0.56 3.27
C ALA A 258 4.53 0.82 3.62
N ILE A 259 4.13 2.04 3.96
CA ILE A 259 2.70 2.42 4.12
C ILE A 259 1.86 1.99 2.90
N PRO A 260 2.32 2.14 1.65
CA PRO A 260 1.56 1.67 0.49
C PRO A 260 1.33 0.15 0.43
N LEU A 261 2.14 -0.63 1.16
CA LEU A 261 1.99 -2.09 1.24
C LEU A 261 1.03 -2.52 2.35
N MET A 262 0.82 -1.67 3.36
CA MET A 262 -0.03 -1.96 4.53
C MET A 262 -1.49 -2.29 4.18
N PRO A 263 -2.14 -1.74 3.13
CA PRO A 263 -3.45 -2.21 2.68
C PRO A 263 -3.49 -3.72 2.42
N ALA A 264 -2.52 -4.24 1.66
CA ALA A 264 -2.42 -5.67 1.36
C ALA A 264 -2.02 -6.48 2.61
N ALA A 265 -1.15 -5.93 3.46
CA ALA A 265 -0.75 -6.56 4.70
C ALA A 265 -1.92 -6.71 5.68
N LEU A 266 -2.74 -5.67 5.83
CA LEU A 266 -3.93 -5.70 6.70
C LEU A 266 -4.91 -6.78 6.25
N LEU A 267 -5.15 -6.91 4.94
CA LEU A 267 -5.97 -7.98 4.36
C LEU A 267 -5.35 -9.37 4.59
N ALA A 268 -4.03 -9.49 4.51
CA ALA A 268 -3.35 -10.77 4.70
C ALA A 268 -3.27 -11.20 6.19
N LEU A 269 -3.15 -10.25 7.10
CA LEU A 269 -2.92 -10.50 8.52
C LEU A 269 -4.20 -10.50 9.34
N LEU A 270 -5.17 -9.64 9.01
CA LEU A 270 -6.43 -9.51 9.72
C LEU A 270 -7.65 -9.45 8.78
N PRO A 271 -7.85 -10.49 7.95
CA PRO A 271 -8.86 -10.49 6.88
C PRO A 271 -10.32 -10.32 7.36
N ARG A 272 -10.62 -10.87 8.55
CA ARG A 272 -11.99 -10.95 9.09
C ARG A 272 -12.00 -10.71 10.58
N PRO A 273 -11.90 -9.46 11.05
CA PRO A 273 -12.03 -9.20 12.47
C PRO A 273 -13.51 -9.33 12.86
N ARG A 274 -13.79 -10.14 13.89
CA ARG A 274 -15.10 -10.12 14.59
C ARG A 274 -15.28 -8.76 15.26
N VAL A 275 -16.51 -8.35 15.57
CA VAL A 275 -16.78 -7.03 16.20
C VAL A 275 -15.88 -6.79 17.41
N TRP A 276 -15.89 -7.69 18.40
CA TRP A 276 -15.04 -7.58 19.59
C TRP A 276 -13.54 -7.58 19.27
N GLY A 277 -13.11 -8.39 18.30
CA GLY A 277 -11.71 -8.41 17.87
C GLY A 277 -11.29 -7.10 17.21
N ALA A 278 -12.14 -6.50 16.39
CA ALA A 278 -11.91 -5.19 15.78
C ALA A 278 -11.88 -4.08 16.83
N MET A 279 -12.81 -4.10 17.80
CA MET A 279 -12.85 -3.11 18.89
C MET A 279 -11.61 -3.22 19.78
N LEU A 280 -11.19 -4.43 20.14
CA LEU A 280 -9.98 -4.65 20.92
C LEU A 280 -8.73 -4.19 20.16
N VAL A 281 -8.54 -4.63 18.92
CA VAL A 281 -7.40 -4.21 18.08
C VAL A 281 -7.42 -2.70 17.89
N GLY A 282 -8.56 -2.10 17.54
CA GLY A 282 -8.71 -0.66 17.37
C GLY A 282 -8.40 0.12 18.65
N GLY A 283 -8.90 -0.32 19.80
CA GLY A 283 -8.60 0.30 21.10
C GLY A 283 -7.11 0.22 21.44
N LEU A 284 -6.47 -0.93 21.21
CA LEU A 284 -5.03 -1.10 21.42
C LEU A 284 -4.20 -0.24 20.45
N LEU A 285 -4.64 -0.06 19.21
CA LEU A 285 -4.00 0.81 18.24
C LEU A 285 -4.09 2.29 18.67
N ILE A 286 -5.27 2.76 19.10
CA ILE A 286 -5.44 4.12 19.63
C ILE A 286 -4.53 4.37 20.84
N LEU A 287 -4.45 3.40 21.76
CA LEU A 287 -3.56 3.49 22.93
C LEU A 287 -2.09 3.56 22.53
N LEU A 288 -1.67 2.68 21.60
CA LEU A 288 -0.32 2.68 21.06
C LEU A 288 0.01 4.02 20.39
N ASP A 289 -0.89 4.55 19.58
CA ASP A 289 -0.72 5.84 18.92
C ASP A 289 -0.56 6.97 19.94
N GLY A 290 -1.36 6.95 21.01
CA GLY A 290 -1.21 7.87 22.14
C GLY A 290 0.17 7.77 22.80
N VAL A 291 0.63 6.55 23.09
CA VAL A 291 1.95 6.32 23.71
C VAL A 291 3.09 6.77 22.79
N LEU A 292 3.05 6.39 21.51
CA LEU A 292 4.08 6.76 20.53
C LEU A 292 4.14 8.28 20.36
N ARG A 293 2.98 8.93 20.23
CA ARG A 293 2.92 10.40 20.09
C ARG A 293 3.46 11.12 21.33
N LEU A 294 3.14 10.65 22.53
CA LEU A 294 3.69 11.21 23.77
C LEU A 294 5.20 10.97 23.85
N SER A 295 5.68 9.78 23.47
CA SER A 295 7.11 9.45 23.52
C SER A 295 7.96 10.31 22.58
N TRP A 296 7.42 10.75 21.44
CA TRP A 296 8.11 11.65 20.51
C TRP A 296 8.07 13.12 20.94
N GLN A 297 7.18 13.50 21.87
CA GLN A 297 7.09 14.86 22.38
C GLN A 297 7.93 15.09 23.64
N LEU A 298 8.41 14.01 24.27
CA LEU A 298 9.29 14.10 25.43
C LEU A 298 10.73 14.37 24.95
N PRO A 299 11.40 15.41 25.49
CA PRO A 299 12.75 15.82 25.10
C PRO A 299 13.83 14.81 25.50
#